data_AF-A0A4P8K802-F1
#
_entry.id   AF-A0A4P8K802-F1
#
_cell.length_a   1.000
_cell.length_b   1.000
_cell.length_c   1.000
_cell.angle_alpha   90.00
_cell.angle_beta   90.00
_cell.angle_gamma   90.00
#
_symmetry.space_group_name_H-M   'P 1'
#
loop_
_entity.id
_entity.type
_entity.pdbx_description
1 polymer ?
#
loop_
_entity_poly.entity_id
_entity_poly.type
_entity_poly.pdbx_seq_one_letter_code
_entity_poly.pdbx_strand_id
1 'polypeptide(L)' 'KPVYISLTHSLHGSPELAEPIESLSPNEEEHSTYLDVEP' A
#
# COMPACT_ATOMS: atom_id res chain seq x y z
N LYS A 1 3.24 -20.05 -8.56
CA LYS A 1 4.19 -18.95 -8.29
C LYS A 1 3.68 -18.20 -7.08
N PRO A 2 4.54 -17.71 -6.16
CA PRO A 2 4.03 -16.97 -5.01
C PRO A 2 3.45 -15.64 -5.49
N VAL A 3 2.26 -15.30 -4.99
CA VAL A 3 1.57 -14.03 -5.21
C VAL A 3 1.40 -13.40 -3.85
N TYR A 4 1.84 -12.14 -3.72
CA TYR A 4 1.74 -11.37 -2.48
C TYR A 4 0.76 -10.23 -2.68
N ILE A 5 -0.11 -9.99 -1.71
CA ILE A 5 -1.10 -8.92 -1.73
C ILE A 5 -0.62 -7.83 -0.77
N SER A 6 -0.65 -6.59 -1.24
CA SER A 6 -0.31 -5.39 -0.47
C SER A 6 -1.30 -4.28 -0.80
N LEU A 7 -1.22 -3.19 -0.03
CA LEU A 7 -1.83 -1.93 -0.45
C LEU A 7 -1.04 -1.31 -1.61
N THR A 8 -1.67 -0.36 -2.28
CA THR A 8 -1.07 0.38 -3.39
C THR A 8 0.19 1.10 -2.91
N HIS A 9 1.23 1.12 -3.75
CA HIS A 9 2.56 1.65 -3.43
C HIS A 9 3.20 1.07 -2.16
N SER A 10 2.78 -0.12 -1.71
CA SER A 10 3.21 -0.70 -0.43
C SER A 10 2.90 0.21 0.76
N LEU A 11 1.76 0.93 0.75
CA LEU A 11 1.29 1.70 1.91
C LEU A 11 1.28 0.81 3.17
N HIS A 12 1.90 1.31 4.25
CA HIS A 12 2.17 0.59 5.51
C HIS A 12 3.07 -0.66 5.41
N GLY A 13 3.68 -0.92 4.26
CA GLY A 13 4.67 -1.99 4.09
C GLY A 13 6.01 -1.64 4.75
N SER A 14 6.84 -2.66 4.98
CA SER A 14 8.20 -2.45 5.47
C SER A 14 9.03 -1.60 4.50
N PRO A 15 9.92 -0.72 4.98
CA PRO A 15 10.78 0.11 4.12
C PRO A 15 11.60 -0.69 3.10
N GLU A 16 12.05 -1.89 3.47
CA GLU A 16 12.79 -2.82 2.60
C GLU A 16 12.03 -3.23 1.34
N LEU A 17 10.68 -3.15 1.35
CA LEU A 17 9.85 -3.40 0.16
C LEU A 17 9.83 -2.21 -0.80
N ALA A 18 10.14 -1.01 -0.29
CA ALA A 18 10.15 0.23 -1.05
C ALA A 18 11.52 0.57 -1.64
N GLU A 19 12.59 0.27 -0.90
CA GLU A 19 13.99 0.51 -1.30
C GLU A 19 14.37 0.05 -2.73
N PRO A 20 13.94 -1.14 -3.21
CA PRO A 20 14.33 -1.59 -4.56
C PRO A 20 13.53 -0.95 -5.69
N ILE A 21 12.48 -0.15 -5.43
CA ILE A 21 11.56 0.35 -6.45
C ILE A 21 11.43 1.87 -6.33
N GLU A 22 12.14 2.58 -7.21
CA GLU A 22 12.28 4.05 -7.21
C GLU A 22 10.94 4.81 -7.34
N SER A 23 9.92 4.22 -7.95
CA SER A 23 8.64 4.88 -8.25
C SER A 23 7.57 4.72 -7.17
N LEU A 24 7.89 4.17 -6.00
CA LEU A 24 6.90 4.00 -4.93
C LEU A 24 6.70 5.32 -4.17
N SER A 25 5.46 5.80 -4.11
CA SER A 25 5.07 6.99 -3.36
C SER A 25 3.83 6.67 -2.53
N PRO A 26 3.99 6.07 -1.33
CA PRO A 26 2.88 5.80 -0.44
C PRO A 26 2.18 7.09 -0.01
N ASN A 27 0.85 7.07 0.04
CA ASN A 27 0.02 8.22 0.37
C ASN A 27 -1.28 7.72 1.02
N GLU A 28 -1.63 8.23 2.19
CA GLU A 28 -2.81 7.78 2.95
C GLU A 28 -4.14 8.11 2.25
N GLU A 29 -4.25 9.31 1.68
CA GLU A 29 -5.47 9.78 1.02
C GLU A 29 -5.78 8.97 -0.25
N GLU A 30 -4.74 8.68 -1.04
CA GLU A 30 -4.88 8.00 -2.33
C GLU A 30 -4.85 6.47 -2.24
N HIS A 31 -4.16 5.91 -1.24
CA HIS A 31 -3.85 4.47 -1.20
C HIS A 31 -4.45 3.71 -0.01
N SER A 32 -5.22 4.38 0.85
CA SER A 32 -6.01 3.70 1.88
C SER A 32 -7.21 2.96 1.28
N THR A 33 -7.79 2.06 2.07
CA THR A 33 -9.05 1.39 1.74
C THR A 33 -9.98 1.56 2.92
N TYR A 34 -11.16 2.10 2.67
CA TYR A 34 -12.16 2.36 3.70
C TYR A 34 -13.53 1.86 3.23
N LEU A 35 -14.45 1.75 4.19
CA LEU A 35 -15.85 1.42 3.95
C LEU A 35 -16.68 2.39 4.78
N ASP A 36 -17.48 3.20 4.11
CA ASP A 36 -18.49 4.02 4.79
C ASP A 36 -19.63 3.11 5.23
N VAL A 37 -19.82 3.01 6.55
CA VAL A 37 -20.87 2.19 7.16
C VAL A 37 -21.88 3.08 7.87
N GLU A 38 -23.16 2.84 7.61
CA GLU A 38 -24.25 3.40 8.40
C GLU A 38 -24.43 2.58 9.69
N PRO A 39 -24.71 3.21 10.85
CA PRO A 39 -24.83 2.52 12.14
C PRO A 39 -25.92 1.44 12.22
#